data_AF-A0A316XDQ3-F1
#
_entry.id   AF-A0A316XDQ3-F1
#
_cell.length_a   1.000
_cell.length_b   1.000
_cell.length_c   1.000
_cell.angle_alpha   90.00
_cell.angle_beta   90.00
_cell.angle_gamma   90.00
#
_symmetry.space_group_name_H-M   'P 1'
#
loop_
_entity.id
_entity.type
_entity.pdbx_description
1 polymer ?
#
loop_
_entity_poly.entity_id
_entity_poly.type
_entity_poly.pdbx_seq_one_letter_code
_entity_poly.pdbx_strand_id
1 'polypeptide(L)'
;MELAIFNELTQEITSECFFMTASQQEEKVIQLIDLHHFVECYDSTLEILNYIQHPVNIVKCGDHKKGILFWDLKSSSFPDCNASEEFRKEHGLTELWFVFVEEDVVAHTRTHTDFILENGLDIFFDKIFMFNFFQSVIHTLK
;
A
#
# COMPACT_ATOMS: atom_id res chain seq x y z
N MET A 1 -5.27 10.11 11.57
CA MET A 1 -5.99 8.96 12.15
C MET A 1 -6.41 9.16 13.61
N GLU A 2 -7.66 8.90 13.93
CA GLU A 2 -8.19 8.88 15.30
C GLU A 2 -7.93 7.53 16.01
N LEU A 3 -7.71 7.55 17.32
CA LEU A 3 -7.39 6.36 18.13
C LEU A 3 -8.49 5.27 18.09
N ALA A 4 -9.74 5.67 17.89
CA ALA A 4 -10.87 4.75 17.80
C ALA A 4 -10.78 3.85 16.55
N ILE A 5 -10.43 4.45 15.40
CA ILE A 5 -10.25 3.74 14.12
C ILE A 5 -9.10 2.74 14.23
N PHE A 6 -7.99 3.14 14.85
CA PHE A 6 -6.86 2.23 15.08
C PHE A 6 -7.23 1.01 15.93
N ASN A 7 -8.02 1.21 17.00
CA ASN A 7 -8.46 0.12 17.86
C ASN A 7 -9.43 -0.83 17.15
N GLU A 8 -10.35 -0.31 16.34
CA GLU A 8 -11.28 -1.12 15.54
C GLU A 8 -10.52 -1.98 14.52
N LEU A 9 -9.59 -1.38 13.76
CA LEU A 9 -8.76 -2.10 12.79
C LEU A 9 -7.94 -3.20 13.45
N THR A 10 -7.34 -2.94 14.61
CA THR A 10 -6.55 -3.93 15.34
C THR A 10 -7.42 -5.11 15.80
N GLN A 11 -8.66 -4.84 16.24
CA GLN A 11 -9.59 -5.89 16.65
C GLN A 11 -10.09 -6.73 15.46
N GLU A 12 -10.34 -6.09 14.33
CA GLU A 12 -10.75 -6.77 13.09
C GLU A 12 -9.63 -7.70 12.60
N ILE A 13 -8.39 -7.22 12.51
CA ILE A 13 -7.23 -8.04 12.12
C ILE A 13 -7.05 -9.22 13.10
N THR A 14 -7.13 -8.97 14.41
CA THR A 14 -6.96 -10.05 15.40
C THR A 14 -8.03 -11.14 15.24
N SER A 15 -9.24 -10.74 14.85
CA SER A 15 -10.39 -11.65 14.71
C SER A 15 -10.38 -12.38 13.36
N GLU A 16 -10.10 -11.68 12.26
CA GLU A 16 -10.17 -12.20 10.90
C GLU A 16 -8.87 -12.84 10.43
N CYS A 17 -7.72 -12.38 10.95
CA CYS A 17 -6.39 -12.92 10.65
C CYS A 17 -5.87 -13.87 11.73
N PHE A 18 -6.73 -14.70 12.35
CA PHE A 18 -6.32 -15.68 13.37
C PHE A 18 -5.30 -16.71 12.86
N PHE A 19 -5.19 -16.86 11.54
CA PHE A 19 -4.24 -17.74 10.86
C PHE A 19 -2.84 -17.13 10.70
N MET A 20 -2.66 -15.83 10.99
CA MET A 20 -1.37 -15.14 10.91
C MET A 20 -0.59 -15.25 12.22
N THR A 21 0.73 -15.22 12.11
CA THR A 21 1.61 -15.04 13.28
C THR A 21 1.54 -13.60 13.79
N ALA A 22 1.98 -13.36 15.04
CA ALA A 22 2.01 -12.01 15.61
C ALA A 22 2.80 -11.00 14.75
N SER A 23 3.92 -11.41 14.16
CA SER A 23 4.72 -10.57 13.26
C SER A 23 3.96 -10.20 11.99
N GLN A 24 3.22 -11.14 11.41
CA GLN A 24 2.41 -10.88 10.21
C GLN A 24 1.20 -10.00 10.51
N GLN A 25 0.61 -10.14 11.71
CA GLN A 25 -0.45 -9.24 12.16
C GLN A 25 0.08 -7.82 12.37
N GLU A 26 1.28 -7.66 12.93
CA GLU A 26 1.95 -6.37 13.09
C GLU A 26 2.22 -5.71 11.72
N GLU A 27 2.79 -6.44 10.77
CA GLU A 27 2.98 -5.96 9.39
C GLU A 27 1.65 -5.54 8.75
N LYS A 28 0.57 -6.29 9.00
CA LYS A 28 -0.77 -5.93 8.50
C LYS A 28 -1.35 -4.69 9.15
N VAL A 29 -1.13 -4.48 10.44
CA VAL A 29 -1.51 -3.24 11.14
C VAL A 29 -0.78 -2.05 10.53
N ILE A 30 0.53 -2.16 10.29
CA ILE A 30 1.33 -1.10 9.67
C ILE A 30 0.81 -0.79 8.27
N GLN A 31 0.59 -1.81 7.44
CA GLN A 31 0.02 -1.63 6.10
C GLN A 31 -1.33 -0.90 6.11
N LEU A 32 -2.18 -1.20 7.10
CA LEU A 32 -3.48 -0.54 7.25
C LEU A 32 -3.34 0.93 7.67
N ILE A 33 -2.41 1.20 8.58
CA ILE A 33 -2.07 2.57 8.96
C ILE A 33 -1.62 3.36 7.74
N ASP A 34 -0.72 2.80 6.93
CA ASP A 34 -0.22 3.42 5.70
C ASP A 34 -1.35 3.64 4.70
N LEU A 35 -2.24 2.65 4.50
CA LEU A 35 -3.37 2.76 3.59
C LEU A 35 -4.32 3.89 3.97
N HIS A 36 -4.74 3.94 5.23
CA HIS A 36 -5.64 4.97 5.71
C HIS A 36 -5.01 6.35 5.59
N HIS A 37 -3.75 6.49 6.00
CA HIS A 37 -3.07 7.77 5.94
C HIS A 37 -2.79 8.23 4.50
N PHE A 38 -2.40 7.31 3.62
CA PHE A 38 -2.22 7.59 2.20
C PHE A 38 -3.53 8.06 1.56
N VAL A 39 -4.65 7.38 1.82
CA VAL A 39 -5.97 7.78 1.31
C VAL A 39 -6.38 9.15 1.86
N GLU A 40 -6.20 9.40 3.16
CA GLU A 40 -6.46 10.71 3.79
C GLU A 40 -5.67 11.84 3.10
N CYS A 41 -4.42 11.60 2.71
CA CYS A 41 -3.56 12.60 2.08
C CYS A 41 -3.78 12.75 0.57
N TYR A 42 -4.05 11.64 -0.14
CA TYR A 42 -4.16 11.62 -1.59
C TYR A 42 -5.53 12.11 -2.05
N ASP A 43 -6.59 11.45 -1.58
CA ASP A 43 -7.97 11.71 -1.95
C ASP A 43 -8.90 11.00 -0.96
N SER A 44 -9.48 11.77 -0.04
CA SER A 44 -10.38 11.26 0.99
C SER A 44 -11.72 10.72 0.44
N THR A 45 -11.96 10.81 -0.86
CA THR A 45 -13.14 10.22 -1.51
C THR A 45 -12.94 8.75 -1.89
N LEU A 46 -11.70 8.22 -1.79
CA LEU A 46 -11.42 6.81 -2.00
C LEU A 46 -12.02 5.95 -0.89
N GLU A 47 -12.80 4.95 -1.28
CA GLU A 47 -13.40 3.97 -0.38
C GLU A 47 -12.47 2.74 -0.27
N ILE A 48 -12.08 2.37 0.95
CA ILE A 48 -11.28 1.16 1.20
C ILE A 48 -12.24 -0.05 1.21
N LEU A 49 -12.00 -1.04 0.34
CA LEU A 49 -12.88 -2.20 0.16
C LEU A 49 -12.34 -3.51 0.74
N ASN A 50 -11.03 -3.78 0.59
CA ASN A 50 -10.40 -5.01 1.09
C ASN A 50 -8.89 -4.80 1.30
N TYR A 51 -8.38 -5.23 2.45
CA TYR A 51 -6.97 -5.10 2.85
C TYR A 51 -6.44 -6.34 3.60
N ILE A 52 -7.32 -7.29 3.92
CA ILE A 52 -7.05 -8.36 4.87
C ILE A 52 -6.39 -9.56 4.17
N GLN A 53 -6.89 -9.91 2.98
CA GLN A 53 -6.62 -11.21 2.37
C GLN A 53 -5.37 -11.26 1.47
N HIS A 54 -4.84 -10.10 1.08
CA HIS A 54 -3.72 -10.02 0.14
C HIS A 54 -2.80 -8.83 0.46
N PRO A 55 -1.51 -8.84 0.06
CA PRO A 55 -0.65 -7.66 0.16
C PRO A 55 -1.13 -6.45 -0.65
N VAL A 56 -1.91 -6.68 -1.71
CA VAL A 56 -2.54 -5.61 -2.50
C VAL A 56 -3.86 -5.21 -1.84
N ASN A 57 -3.97 -3.95 -1.45
CA ASN A 57 -5.18 -3.36 -0.91
C ASN A 57 -6.09 -2.89 -2.04
N ILE A 58 -7.40 -3.04 -1.90
CA ILE A 58 -8.38 -2.62 -2.89
C ILE A 58 -9.05 -1.35 -2.40
N VAL A 59 -8.93 -0.28 -3.19
CA VAL A 59 -9.69 0.96 -3.02
C VAL A 59 -10.61 1.20 -4.21
N LYS A 60 -11.64 2.02 -4.01
CA LYS A 60 -12.63 2.36 -5.03
C LYS A 60 -12.77 3.87 -5.18
N CYS A 61 -12.80 4.32 -6.43
CA CYS A 61 -12.98 5.71 -6.82
C CYS A 61 -14.12 5.79 -7.85
N GLY A 62 -15.31 6.20 -7.43
CA GLY A 62 -16.50 6.05 -8.28
C GLY A 62 -16.73 4.59 -8.63
N ASP A 63 -16.84 4.25 -9.93
CA ASP A 63 -17.06 2.86 -10.37
C ASP A 63 -15.76 2.04 -10.59
N HIS A 64 -14.60 2.65 -10.38
CA HIS A 64 -13.30 2.03 -10.67
C HIS A 64 -12.65 1.50 -9.40
N LYS A 65 -12.25 0.22 -9.42
CA LYS A 65 -11.42 -0.39 -8.38
C LYS A 65 -9.94 -0.28 -8.74
N LYS A 66 -9.12 -0.02 -7.73
CA LYS A 66 -7.67 0.14 -7.86
C LYS A 66 -6.98 -0.69 -6.79
N GLY A 67 -5.84 -1.28 -7.13
CA GLY A 67 -4.98 -1.96 -6.18
C GLY A 67 -3.89 -1.03 -5.69
N ILE A 68 -3.57 -1.05 -4.40
CA ILE A 68 -2.46 -0.31 -3.81
C ILE A 68 -1.56 -1.27 -3.06
N LEU A 69 -0.29 -1.30 -3.46
CA LEU A 69 0.77 -2.07 -2.83
C LEU A 69 1.74 -1.10 -2.15
N PHE A 70 1.89 -1.23 -0.84
CA PHE A 70 2.84 -0.46 -0.05
C PHE A 70 4.14 -1.25 0.10
N TRP A 71 5.26 -0.55 0.04
CA TRP A 71 6.57 -1.14 0.25
C TRP A 71 7.52 -0.15 0.94
N ASP A 72 8.19 -0.63 1.98
CA ASP A 72 9.27 0.07 2.66
C ASP A 72 10.62 -0.42 2.12
N LEU A 73 11.53 0.52 1.81
CA LEU A 73 12.91 0.24 1.40
C LEU A 73 13.69 -0.63 2.40
N LYS A 74 13.32 -0.59 3.67
CA LYS A 74 13.91 -1.42 4.73
C LYS A 74 13.39 -2.87 4.69
N SER A 75 12.33 -3.15 3.92
CA SER A 75 11.76 -4.49 3.82
C SER A 75 12.72 -5.45 3.11
N SER A 76 12.86 -6.64 3.70
CA SER A 76 13.75 -7.68 3.17
C SER A 76 13.17 -8.47 2.00
N SER A 77 11.84 -8.39 1.78
CA SER A 77 11.14 -9.11 0.72
C SER A 77 10.54 -8.14 -0.28
N PHE A 78 10.98 -8.27 -1.53
CA PHE A 78 10.37 -7.56 -2.64
C PHE A 78 9.09 -8.31 -3.09
N PRO A 79 7.96 -7.61 -3.29
CA PRO A 79 6.72 -8.25 -3.69
C PRO A 79 6.80 -8.84 -5.10
N ASP A 80 6.17 -10.01 -5.28
CA ASP A 80 6.05 -10.64 -6.60
C ASP A 80 5.11 -9.82 -7.49
N CYS A 81 5.72 -9.18 -8.50
CA CYS A 81 5.01 -8.36 -9.47
C CYS A 81 4.03 -9.19 -10.32
N ASN A 82 4.32 -10.46 -10.59
CA ASN A 82 3.41 -11.33 -11.34
C ASN A 82 2.19 -11.69 -10.51
N ALA A 83 2.37 -12.00 -9.22
CA ALA A 83 1.26 -12.25 -8.30
C ALA A 83 0.34 -11.01 -8.18
N SER A 84 0.93 -9.81 -8.19
CA SER A 84 0.15 -8.55 -8.18
C SER A 84 -0.70 -8.39 -9.45
N GLU A 85 -0.15 -8.75 -10.61
CA GLU A 85 -0.83 -8.70 -11.90
C GLU A 85 -1.92 -9.77 -12.05
N GLU A 86 -1.71 -10.96 -11.49
CA GLU A 86 -2.75 -11.99 -11.38
C GLU A 86 -3.90 -11.51 -10.48
N PHE A 87 -3.56 -10.97 -9.31
CA PHE A 87 -4.54 -10.39 -8.38
C PHE A 87 -5.39 -9.29 -9.03
N ARG A 88 -4.75 -8.42 -9.85
CA ARG A 88 -5.43 -7.38 -10.66
C ARG A 88 -6.54 -7.97 -11.52
N LYS A 89 -6.25 -9.05 -12.24
CA LYS A 89 -7.19 -9.71 -13.14
C LYS A 89 -8.31 -10.40 -12.38
N GLU A 90 -7.98 -11.11 -11.30
CA GLU A 90 -8.96 -11.82 -10.47
C GLU A 90 -9.98 -10.87 -9.83
N HIS A 91 -9.55 -9.69 -9.40
CA HIS A 91 -10.39 -8.73 -8.69
C HIS A 91 -10.96 -7.62 -9.59
N GLY A 92 -10.66 -7.65 -10.89
CA GLY A 92 -11.12 -6.66 -11.87
C GLY A 92 -10.63 -5.25 -11.56
N LEU A 93 -9.39 -5.11 -11.10
CA LEU A 93 -8.79 -3.82 -10.78
C LEU A 93 -8.38 -3.12 -12.08
N THR A 94 -8.77 -1.85 -12.21
CA THR A 94 -8.50 -1.03 -13.39
C THR A 94 -7.13 -0.39 -13.39
N GLU A 95 -6.54 -0.22 -12.21
CA GLU A 95 -5.18 0.29 -12.01
C GLU A 95 -4.50 -0.47 -10.86
N LEU A 96 -3.19 -0.64 -10.95
CA LEU A 96 -2.31 -1.02 -9.84
C LEU A 96 -1.37 0.13 -9.50
N TRP A 97 -1.31 0.49 -8.22
CA TRP A 97 -0.47 1.55 -7.69
C TRP A 97 0.59 0.97 -6.77
N PHE A 98 1.82 1.42 -6.95
CA PHE A 98 2.93 1.12 -6.05
C PHE A 98 3.25 2.34 -5.21
N VAL A 99 3.42 2.16 -3.90
CA VAL A 99 3.71 3.25 -2.97
C VAL A 99 4.94 2.90 -2.14
N PHE A 100 6.02 3.64 -2.36
CA PHE A 100 7.17 3.66 -1.46
C PHE A 100 6.77 4.41 -0.19
N VAL A 101 6.87 3.78 0.97
CA VAL A 101 6.62 4.43 2.27
C VAL A 101 7.96 4.87 2.86
N GLU A 102 8.10 6.16 3.13
CA GLU A 102 9.27 6.75 3.77
C GLU A 102 8.91 7.39 5.11
N GLU A 103 9.79 7.16 6.08
CA GLU A 103 9.75 7.76 7.42
C GLU A 103 10.80 8.88 7.58
N ASP A 104 11.82 8.90 6.73
CA ASP A 104 12.90 9.86 6.86
C ASP A 104 12.55 11.24 6.27
N VAL A 105 13.13 12.29 6.86
CA VAL A 105 12.94 13.69 6.40
C VAL A 105 13.69 13.94 5.08
N VAL A 106 14.66 13.09 4.74
CA VAL A 106 15.48 13.20 3.53
C VAL A 106 15.01 12.17 2.52
N ALA A 107 14.30 12.62 1.48
CA ALA A 107 13.85 11.77 0.40
C ALA A 107 15.05 11.19 -0.38
N HIS A 108 15.13 9.86 -0.49
CA HIS A 108 16.20 9.20 -1.24
C HIS A 108 15.80 9.03 -2.71
N THR A 109 15.45 10.12 -3.39
CA THR A 109 14.89 10.05 -4.76
C THR A 109 15.79 9.33 -5.77
N ARG A 110 17.12 9.36 -5.61
CA ARG A 110 18.05 8.59 -6.45
C ARG A 110 17.89 7.08 -6.28
N THR A 111 17.59 6.57 -5.08
CA THR A 111 17.42 5.13 -4.88
C THR A 111 16.10 4.62 -5.46
N HIS A 112 15.04 5.45 -5.46
CA HIS A 112 13.74 5.05 -5.99
C HIS A 112 13.75 4.84 -7.50
N THR A 113 14.33 5.79 -8.26
CA THR A 113 14.36 5.66 -9.72
C THR A 113 15.19 4.46 -10.17
N ASP A 114 16.35 4.24 -9.55
CA ASP A 114 17.19 3.07 -9.86
C ASP A 114 16.44 1.77 -9.52
N PHE A 115 15.76 1.73 -8.36
CA PHE A 115 14.98 0.56 -7.94
C PHE A 115 13.78 0.26 -8.86
N ILE A 116 13.07 1.31 -9.33
CA ILE A 116 11.97 1.18 -10.29
C ILE A 116 12.47 0.52 -11.57
N LEU A 117 13.62 0.97 -12.09
CA LEU A 117 14.21 0.44 -13.32
C LEU A 117 14.75 -0.97 -13.14
N GLU A 118 15.49 -1.25 -12.05
CA GLU A 118 16.08 -2.56 -11.78
C GLU A 118 15.02 -3.65 -11.61
N ASN A 119 13.87 -3.32 -11.04
CA ASN A 119 12.77 -4.26 -10.80
C ASN A 119 11.64 -4.16 -11.84
N GLY A 120 11.76 -3.28 -12.84
CA GLY A 120 10.75 -3.10 -13.89
C GLY A 120 9.37 -2.72 -13.37
N LEU A 121 9.29 -1.96 -12.27
CA LEU A 121 8.02 -1.57 -11.63
C LEU A 121 7.13 -0.77 -12.58
N ASP A 122 7.73 -0.02 -13.49
CA ASP A 122 7.05 0.75 -14.52
C ASP A 122 6.30 -0.12 -15.54
N ILE A 123 6.57 -1.43 -15.60
CA ILE A 123 5.86 -2.36 -16.47
C ILE A 123 4.55 -2.84 -15.81
N PHE A 124 4.57 -3.05 -14.49
CA PHE A 124 3.47 -3.68 -13.76
C PHE A 124 2.51 -2.68 -13.11
N PHE A 125 3.01 -1.51 -12.72
CA PHE A 125 2.23 -0.54 -11.96
C PHE A 125 1.88 0.67 -12.83
N ASP A 126 0.60 1.01 -12.86
CA ASP A 126 0.06 2.14 -13.61
C ASP A 126 0.52 3.48 -13.02
N LYS A 127 0.66 3.54 -11.68
CA LYS A 127 1.18 4.70 -10.95
C LYS A 127 2.19 4.27 -9.89
N ILE A 128 3.20 5.11 -9.69
CA ILE A 128 4.20 4.91 -8.65
C ILE A 128 4.30 6.18 -7.82
N PHE A 129 4.20 6.02 -6.51
CA PHE A 129 4.24 7.12 -5.55
C PHE A 129 5.37 6.91 -4.55
N MET A 130 5.88 8.02 -4.05
CA MET A 130 6.58 8.08 -2.77
C MET A 130 5.65 8.79 -1.79
N PHE A 131 5.40 8.15 -0.65
CA PHE A 131 4.60 8.67 0.43
C PHE A 131 5.49 8.86 1.67
N ASN A 132 5.65 10.12 2.09
CA ASN A 132 6.30 10.42 3.35
C ASN A 132 5.23 10.42 4.46
N PHE A 133 5.30 9.40 5.32
CA PHE A 133 4.31 9.18 6.37
C PHE A 133 4.22 10.39 7.31
N PHE A 134 5.33 10.79 7.94
CA PHE A 134 5.31 11.87 8.94
C PHE A 134 4.98 13.23 8.36
N GLN A 135 5.40 13.53 7.14
CA GLN A 135 5.12 14.81 6.50
C GLN A 135 3.74 14.86 5.85
N SER A 136 3.05 13.71 5.70
CA SER A 136 1.77 13.62 4.98
C SER A 136 1.88 14.13 3.54
N VAL A 137 3.03 13.91 2.90
CA VAL A 137 3.31 14.39 1.54
C VAL A 137 3.41 13.20 0.60
N ILE A 138 2.71 13.30 -0.53
CA ILE A 138 2.75 12.31 -1.61
C ILE A 138 3.38 12.94 -2.84
N HIS A 139 4.35 12.25 -3.41
CA HIS A 139 4.99 12.60 -4.67
C HIS A 139 4.76 11.50 -5.69
N THR A 140 4.24 11.88 -6.87
CA THR A 140 4.13 10.96 -8.00
C THR A 140 5.48 10.84 -8.69
N LEU A 141 5.96 9.60 -8.84
CA LEU A 141 7.20 9.26 -9.53
C LEU A 141 6.95 8.78 -10.96
N LYS A 142 5.75 8.23 -11.21
CA LYS A 142 5.23 7.81 -12.53
C LYS A 142 3.74 8.09 -12.60
#